data_AF-A0A3D2CPA4-F1
#
_entry.id   AF-A0A3D2CPA4-F1
#
_cell.length_a   1.000
_cell.length_b   1.000
_cell.length_c   1.000
_cell.angle_alpha   90.00
_cell.angle_beta   90.00
_cell.angle_gamma   90.00
#
_symmetry.space_group_name_H-M   'P 1'
#
loop_
_entity.id
_entity.type
_entity.pdbx_description
1 polymer ?
#
loop_
_entity_poly.entity_id
_entity_poly.type
_entity_poly.pdbx_seq_one_letter_code
_entity_poly.pdbx_strand_id
1 'polypeptide(L)'
;MKKIGLLSFPRYYNYGTFLQLYALETTIEKLGFSCEVIDYDRDNTNGAIHNATDSSFTGLIKKVLSVRQFSTLKSRISDRLFEKKKCKLTQGRTALYDRFLDKHFKLGSIRYTAFEELVKLPPQCEAFVVGSDQVWHPGGHYEDASYFLKFAPQQQRVAYAPSLGLSEIPTHARDWMKEQILDIPYLSIREKEGADEI
;
A
#
# COMPACT_ATOMS: atom_id res chain seq x y z
N MET A 1 23.96 -13.36 -8.54
CA MET A 1 23.62 -11.95 -8.21
C MET A 1 22.88 -11.97 -6.89
N LYS A 2 23.16 -11.05 -5.96
CA LYS A 2 22.48 -10.99 -4.66
C LYS A 2 21.04 -10.54 -4.83
N LYS A 3 20.09 -11.19 -4.14
CA LYS A 3 18.66 -10.89 -4.23
C LYS A 3 18.19 -9.98 -3.10
N ILE A 4 17.44 -8.95 -3.46
CA ILE A 4 16.81 -7.99 -2.56
C ILE A 4 15.30 -8.15 -2.68
N GLY A 5 14.61 -8.31 -1.54
CA GLY A 5 13.16 -8.31 -1.48
C GLY A 5 12.65 -6.88 -1.32
N LEU A 6 11.79 -6.42 -2.22
CA LEU A 6 11.20 -5.08 -2.18
C LEU A 6 9.75 -5.17 -1.73
N LEU A 7 9.43 -4.52 -0.61
CA LEU A 7 8.08 -4.42 -0.07
C LEU A 7 7.52 -3.01 -0.27
N SER A 8 6.32 -2.94 -0.83
CA SER A 8 5.53 -1.72 -1.00
C SER A 8 4.07 -2.17 -1.24
N PHE A 9 3.30 -1.41 -2.03
CA PHE A 9 1.93 -1.76 -2.37
C PHE A 9 1.77 -2.20 -3.85
N PRO A 10 2.24 -3.40 -4.24
CA PRO A 10 2.16 -3.87 -5.63
C PRO A 10 0.72 -4.05 -6.14
N ARG A 11 -0.25 -4.18 -5.23
CA ARG A 11 -1.69 -4.37 -5.57
C ARG A 11 -2.56 -3.17 -5.25
N TYR A 12 -1.96 -2.04 -4.85
CA TYR A 12 -2.69 -0.79 -4.71
C TYR A 12 -2.73 -0.07 -6.05
N TYR A 13 -3.91 -0.08 -6.69
CA TYR A 13 -4.13 0.44 -8.05
C TYR A 13 -4.10 1.97 -8.15
N ASN A 14 -2.93 2.53 -7.90
CA ASN A 14 -2.60 3.94 -7.98
C ASN A 14 -1.36 4.11 -8.87
N TYR A 15 -1.45 5.01 -9.86
CA TYR A 15 -0.34 5.26 -10.78
C TYR A 15 0.93 5.74 -10.08
N GLY A 16 0.81 6.63 -9.08
CA GLY A 16 1.95 7.14 -8.33
C GLY A 16 2.68 6.02 -7.60
N THR A 17 1.93 5.15 -6.92
CA THR A 17 2.46 3.98 -6.21
C THR A 17 3.18 3.02 -7.16
N PHE A 18 2.57 2.71 -8.31
CA PHE A 18 3.20 1.83 -9.31
C PHE A 18 4.49 2.44 -9.88
N LEU A 19 4.46 3.73 -10.22
CA LEU A 19 5.65 4.40 -10.74
C LEU A 19 6.78 4.49 -9.70
N GLN A 20 6.44 4.74 -8.43
CA GLN A 20 7.41 4.72 -7.35
C GLN A 20 8.01 3.32 -7.13
N LEU A 21 7.17 2.29 -7.09
CA LEU A 21 7.63 0.90 -6.96
C LEU A 21 8.54 0.52 -8.15
N TYR A 22 8.15 0.88 -9.37
CA TYR A 22 8.93 0.59 -10.58
C TYR A 22 10.27 1.32 -10.58
N ALA A 23 10.28 2.58 -10.15
CA ALA A 23 11.50 3.36 -10.02
C ALA A 23 12.45 2.76 -8.99
N LEU A 24 11.94 2.30 -7.84
CA LEU A 24 12.76 1.70 -6.79
C LEU A 24 13.30 0.31 -7.19
N GLU A 25 12.46 -0.55 -7.77
CA GLU A 25 12.88 -1.83 -8.35
C GLU A 25 14.00 -1.62 -9.37
N THR A 26 13.78 -0.72 -10.35
CA THR A 26 14.77 -0.38 -11.37
C THR A 26 16.07 0.19 -10.77
N THR A 27 15.98 0.96 -9.69
CA THR A 27 17.15 1.54 -9.03
C THR A 27 17.98 0.46 -8.34
N ILE A 28 17.33 -0.46 -7.62
CA ILE A 28 18.00 -1.61 -7.00
C ILE A 28 18.73 -2.45 -8.07
N GLU A 29 18.11 -2.66 -9.23
CA GLU A 29 18.72 -3.38 -10.34
C GLU A 29 19.93 -2.66 -10.94
N LYS A 30 19.83 -1.34 -11.12
CA LYS A 30 20.94 -0.50 -11.60
C LYS A 30 22.13 -0.48 -10.64
N LEU A 31 21.89 -0.71 -9.35
CA LEU A 31 22.95 -0.87 -8.34
C LEU A 31 23.62 -2.26 -8.37
N GLY A 32 23.21 -3.16 -9.28
CA GLY A 32 23.85 -4.46 -9.50
C GLY A 32 23.24 -5.62 -8.71
N PHE A 33 22.05 -5.44 -8.14
CA PHE A 33 21.31 -6.48 -7.42
C PHE A 33 20.16 -7.05 -8.27
N SER A 34 19.68 -8.24 -7.94
CA SER A 34 18.37 -8.69 -8.44
C SER A 34 17.30 -8.24 -7.46
N CYS A 35 16.24 -7.61 -7.95
CA CYS A 35 15.10 -7.23 -7.15
C CYS A 35 13.95 -8.23 -7.34
N GLU A 36 13.31 -8.63 -6.26
CA GLU A 36 12.03 -9.35 -6.26
C GLU A 36 11.03 -8.53 -5.46
N VAL A 37 9.92 -8.14 -6.08
CA VAL A 37 8.84 -7.45 -5.41
C VAL A 37 8.04 -8.48 -4.62
N ILE A 38 7.94 -8.30 -3.31
CA ILE A 38 7.14 -9.17 -2.45
C ILE A 38 5.66 -8.94 -2.77
N ASP A 39 4.97 -9.99 -3.21
CA ASP A 39 3.55 -9.94 -3.52
C ASP A 39 2.72 -9.94 -2.22
N TYR A 40 2.73 -8.81 -1.52
CA TYR A 40 1.99 -8.60 -0.28
C TYR A 40 0.69 -7.82 -0.53
N ASP A 41 -0.43 -8.38 -0.08
CA ASP A 41 -1.76 -7.81 -0.24
C ASP A 41 -2.65 -8.14 0.97
N ARG A 42 -2.55 -7.30 2.01
CA ARG A 42 -3.30 -7.45 3.26
C ARG A 42 -4.81 -7.25 3.10
N ASP A 43 -5.21 -6.30 2.24
CA ASP A 43 -6.61 -5.89 2.14
C ASP A 43 -7.45 -6.86 1.29
N ASN A 44 -6.80 -7.72 0.51
CA ASN A 44 -7.46 -8.66 -0.39
C ASN A 44 -7.54 -10.06 0.18
N THR A 45 -8.13 -10.18 1.37
CA THR A 45 -8.70 -11.45 1.84
C THR A 45 -9.91 -11.77 0.94
N ASN A 46 -9.68 -12.43 -0.19
CA ASN A 46 -10.68 -12.94 -1.12
C ASN A 46 -11.63 -11.90 -1.76
N GLY A 47 -11.12 -11.02 -2.63
CA GLY A 47 -11.93 -10.36 -3.65
C GLY A 47 -12.92 -9.31 -3.16
N ALA A 48 -12.74 -8.79 -1.94
CA ALA A 48 -13.43 -7.60 -1.49
C ALA A 48 -12.82 -6.38 -2.20
N ILE A 49 -13.45 -6.00 -3.31
CA ILE A 49 -13.28 -4.71 -3.97
C ILE A 49 -13.12 -3.64 -2.89
N HIS A 50 -12.00 -2.93 -2.89
CA HIS A 50 -11.83 -1.66 -2.16
C HIS A 50 -12.98 -0.73 -2.58
N ASN A 51 -14.08 -0.80 -1.85
CA ASN A 51 -14.92 0.35 -1.67
C ASN A 51 -14.05 1.28 -0.85
N ALA A 52 -13.51 2.32 -1.49
CA ALA A 52 -13.10 3.51 -0.79
C ALA A 52 -14.34 4.05 -0.05
N THR A 53 -14.63 3.47 1.11
CA THR A 53 -15.44 4.09 2.15
C THR A 53 -14.55 5.14 2.75
N ASP A 54 -14.45 6.26 2.04
CA ASP A 54 -14.28 7.56 2.69
C ASP A 54 -15.55 7.77 3.53
N SER A 55 -15.59 7.14 4.70
CA SER A 55 -16.60 7.38 5.73
C SER A 55 -16.20 8.64 6.49
N SER A 56 -16.03 9.75 5.76
CA SER A 56 -16.12 11.07 6.34
C SER A 56 -17.54 11.24 6.89
N PHE A 57 -17.61 11.70 8.13
CA PHE A 57 -18.81 12.03 8.92
C PHE A 57 -19.88 12.86 8.15
N THR A 58 -19.51 13.40 6.99
CA THR A 58 -20.36 14.14 6.04
C THR A 58 -21.47 13.31 5.40
N GLY A 59 -21.29 11.98 5.25
CA GLY A 59 -22.26 11.10 4.58
C GLY A 59 -23.55 10.86 5.37
N LEU A 60 -23.46 10.76 6.71
CA LEU A 60 -24.63 10.56 7.58
C LEU A 60 -25.49 11.83 7.66
N ILE A 61 -24.86 13.01 7.69
CA ILE A 61 -25.56 14.29 7.80
C ILE A 61 -26.39 14.59 6.53
N LYS A 62 -25.87 14.23 5.34
CA LYS A 62 -26.64 14.34 4.08
C LYS A 62 -27.85 13.40 4.03
N LYS A 63 -27.81 12.27 4.73
CA LYS A 63 -28.89 11.26 4.71
C LYS A 63 -30.09 11.68 5.55
N VAL A 64 -29.87 12.41 6.64
CA VAL A 64 -30.95 12.91 7.51
C VAL A 64 -31.65 14.13 6.90
N LEU A 65 -30.94 14.97 6.14
CA LEU A 65 -31.49 16.22 5.58
C LEU A 65 -32.21 16.07 4.22
N SER A 66 -32.10 14.93 3.52
CA SER A 66 -32.71 14.76 2.18
C SER A 66 -34.07 14.04 2.14
N VAL A 67 -34.71 13.81 3.29
CA VAL A 67 -36.01 13.10 3.40
C VAL A 67 -37.21 13.92 2.88
N ARG A 68 -36.98 15.10 2.27
CA ARG A 68 -38.04 15.85 1.57
C ARG A 68 -37.64 16.16 0.13
N GLN A 69 -37.92 15.22 -0.78
CA GLN A 69 -38.63 15.48 -2.04
C GLN A 69 -38.76 14.20 -2.88
N PHE A 70 -40.01 13.82 -3.13
CA PHE A 70 -40.43 12.86 -4.14
C PHE A 70 -39.89 13.26 -5.52
N SER A 71 -39.11 12.39 -6.19
CA SER A 71 -39.14 12.27 -7.66
C SER A 71 -38.60 10.92 -8.17
N THR A 72 -39.56 10.13 -8.67
CA THR A 72 -39.50 9.18 -9.80
C THR A 72 -38.56 7.96 -9.79
N LEU A 73 -39.22 6.79 -9.88
CA LEU A 73 -38.73 5.45 -10.24
C LEU A 73 -37.77 5.40 -11.47
N LYS A 74 -37.73 6.44 -12.31
CA LYS A 74 -36.79 6.59 -13.44
C LYS A 74 -35.32 6.79 -13.00
N SER A 75 -35.07 7.32 -11.80
CA SER A 75 -33.69 7.46 -11.28
C SER A 75 -33.04 6.12 -10.97
N ARG A 76 -33.83 5.11 -10.53
CA ARG A 76 -33.28 3.79 -10.16
C ARG A 76 -32.70 3.01 -11.34
N ILE A 77 -33.17 3.25 -12.57
CA ILE A 77 -32.64 2.59 -13.78
C ILE A 77 -31.39 3.33 -14.26
N SER A 78 -31.38 4.66 -14.26
CA SER A 78 -30.19 5.45 -14.58
C SER A 78 -29.07 5.17 -13.58
N ASP A 79 -29.39 5.02 -12.30
CA ASP A 79 -28.43 4.70 -11.23
C ASP A 79 -27.86 3.28 -11.43
N ARG A 80 -28.71 2.28 -11.77
CA ARG A 80 -28.22 0.92 -12.08
C ARG A 80 -27.36 0.85 -13.34
N LEU A 81 -27.69 1.63 -14.38
CA LEU A 81 -26.90 1.71 -15.60
C LEU A 81 -25.58 2.45 -15.36
N PHE A 82 -25.61 3.52 -14.56
CA PHE A 82 -24.44 4.26 -14.13
C PHE A 82 -23.52 3.38 -13.29
N GLU A 83 -24.05 2.64 -12.32
CA GLU A 83 -23.29 1.68 -11.51
C GLU A 83 -22.74 0.52 -12.36
N LYS A 84 -23.50 -0.03 -13.32
CA LYS A 84 -22.96 -1.03 -14.25
C LYS A 84 -21.85 -0.47 -15.14
N LYS A 85 -21.97 0.76 -15.62
CA LYS A 85 -20.96 1.42 -16.45
C LYS A 85 -19.70 1.75 -15.64
N LYS A 86 -19.88 2.23 -14.41
CA LYS A 86 -18.82 2.45 -13.41
C LYS A 86 -18.10 1.15 -13.08
N CYS A 87 -18.83 0.07 -12.79
CA CYS A 87 -18.25 -1.24 -12.52
C CYS A 87 -17.45 -1.78 -13.73
N LYS A 88 -17.97 -1.65 -14.96
CA LYS A 88 -17.21 -2.00 -16.19
C LYS A 88 -15.96 -1.16 -16.40
N LEU A 89 -16.03 0.15 -16.15
CA LEU A 89 -14.88 1.06 -16.23
C LEU A 89 -13.82 0.74 -15.17
N THR A 90 -14.25 0.42 -13.94
CA THR A 90 -13.39 -0.03 -12.86
C THR A 90 -12.72 -1.35 -13.20
N GLN A 91 -13.47 -2.33 -13.73
CA GLN A 91 -12.90 -3.61 -14.20
C GLN A 91 -11.88 -3.41 -15.32
N GLY A 92 -12.16 -2.53 -16.28
CA GLY A 92 -11.22 -2.20 -17.36
C GLY A 92 -9.93 -1.56 -16.84
N ARG A 93 -10.02 -0.70 -15.82
CA ARG A 93 -8.86 -0.10 -15.15
C ARG A 93 -8.05 -1.14 -14.37
N THR A 94 -8.71 -1.98 -13.57
CA THR A 94 -8.06 -3.08 -12.84
C THR A 94 -7.26 -3.98 -13.78
N ALA A 95 -7.84 -4.38 -14.93
CA ALA A 95 -7.15 -5.21 -15.91
C ALA A 95 -5.90 -4.54 -16.53
N LEU A 96 -5.87 -3.19 -16.61
CA LEU A 96 -4.67 -2.47 -17.05
C LEU A 96 -3.58 -2.49 -15.98
N TYR A 97 -3.96 -2.35 -14.71
CA TYR A 97 -3.01 -2.47 -13.60
C TYR A 97 -2.44 -3.87 -13.50
N ASP A 98 -3.27 -4.92 -13.55
CA ASP A 98 -2.80 -6.30 -13.49
C ASP A 98 -1.84 -6.61 -14.65
N ARG A 99 -2.20 -6.19 -15.87
CA ARG A 99 -1.31 -6.35 -17.03
C ARG A 99 0.00 -5.60 -16.86
N PHE A 100 -0.03 -4.39 -16.29
CA PHE A 100 1.20 -3.64 -16.04
C PHE A 100 2.05 -4.32 -14.98
N LEU A 101 1.41 -4.79 -13.90
CA LEU A 101 2.03 -5.51 -12.80
C LEU A 101 2.77 -6.75 -13.32
N ASP A 102 2.07 -7.61 -14.05
CA ASP A 102 2.59 -8.86 -14.61
C ASP A 102 3.71 -8.63 -15.65
N LYS A 103 3.65 -7.51 -16.38
CA LYS A 103 4.60 -7.21 -17.46
C LYS A 103 5.89 -6.57 -16.94
N HIS A 104 5.80 -5.73 -15.91
CA HIS A 104 6.88 -4.82 -15.55
C HIS A 104 7.58 -5.17 -14.24
N PHE A 105 6.93 -5.90 -13.33
CA PHE A 105 7.50 -6.21 -12.02
C PHE A 105 7.91 -7.67 -11.91
N LYS A 106 9.00 -7.91 -11.18
CA LYS A 106 9.44 -9.25 -10.79
C LYS A 106 8.76 -9.64 -9.48
N LEU A 107 7.46 -9.93 -9.55
CA LEU A 107 6.72 -10.40 -8.39
C LEU A 107 7.24 -11.76 -7.90
N GLY A 108 7.32 -11.89 -6.57
CA GLY A 108 7.58 -13.16 -5.92
C GLY A 108 6.50 -14.20 -6.25
N SER A 109 6.90 -15.48 -6.26
CA SER A 109 6.00 -16.58 -6.62
C SER A 109 4.92 -16.88 -5.56
N ILE A 110 5.10 -16.37 -4.34
CA ILE A 110 4.18 -16.56 -3.22
C ILE A 110 3.49 -15.22 -2.97
N ARG A 111 2.16 -15.26 -2.92
CA ARG A 111 1.36 -14.15 -2.43
C ARG A 111 1.18 -14.28 -0.93
N TYR A 112 1.42 -13.19 -0.23
CA TYR A 112 1.25 -13.04 1.21
C TYR A 112 0.09 -12.11 1.48
N THR A 113 -0.75 -12.47 2.43
CA THR A 113 -1.93 -11.69 2.87
C THR A 113 -1.87 -11.32 4.35
N ALA A 114 -0.91 -11.87 5.09
CA ALA A 114 -0.72 -11.59 6.51
C ALA A 114 0.77 -11.56 6.89
N PHE A 115 1.09 -10.83 7.96
CA PHE A 115 2.45 -10.72 8.50
C PHE A 115 2.99 -12.08 8.93
N GLU A 116 2.16 -12.92 9.53
CA GLU A 116 2.51 -14.25 10.04
C GLU A 116 2.99 -15.17 8.91
N GLU A 117 2.47 -15.00 7.69
CA GLU A 117 2.91 -15.76 6.52
C GLU A 117 4.34 -15.37 6.11
N LEU A 118 4.67 -14.08 6.18
CA LEU A 118 6.03 -13.58 5.93
C LEU A 118 7.01 -14.07 7.00
N VAL A 119 6.59 -14.14 8.27
CA VAL A 119 7.41 -14.70 9.35
C VAL A 119 7.64 -16.19 9.16
N LYS A 120 6.59 -16.94 8.78
CA LYS A 120 6.65 -18.39 8.62
C LYS A 120 7.48 -18.81 7.41
N LEU A 121 7.37 -18.08 6.31
CA LEU A 121 8.00 -18.41 5.05
C LEU A 121 8.49 -17.14 4.33
N PRO A 122 9.53 -16.46 4.85
CA PRO A 122 10.05 -15.26 4.22
C PRO A 122 10.72 -15.60 2.87
N PRO A 123 10.64 -14.69 1.87
CA PRO A 123 11.40 -14.82 0.63
C PRO A 123 12.91 -14.97 0.91
N GLN A 124 13.60 -15.77 0.12
CA GLN A 124 15.05 -15.99 0.29
C GLN A 124 15.83 -14.81 -0.32
N CYS A 125 16.12 -13.80 0.50
CA CYS A 125 16.80 -12.58 0.12
C CYS A 125 17.98 -12.26 1.06
N GLU A 126 18.97 -11.53 0.56
CA GLU A 126 20.11 -11.04 1.33
C GLU A 126 19.74 -9.84 2.21
N ALA A 127 18.81 -9.03 1.74
CA ALA A 127 18.22 -7.90 2.45
C ALA A 127 16.81 -7.61 1.92
N PHE A 128 16.06 -6.83 2.69
CA PHE A 128 14.72 -6.37 2.39
C PHE A 128 14.67 -4.85 2.41
N VAL A 129 14.02 -4.28 1.40
CA VAL A 129 13.83 -2.84 1.25
C VAL A 129 12.34 -2.52 1.35
N VAL A 130 11.98 -1.47 2.08
CA VAL A 130 10.61 -0.93 2.13
C VAL A 130 10.60 0.56 1.73
N GLY A 131 9.55 1.02 1.05
CA GLY A 131 9.43 2.36 0.43
C GLY A 131 9.16 2.26 -1.08
N SER A 132 9.33 3.26 -1.94
CA SER A 132 9.23 4.73 -1.82
C SER A 132 8.09 5.23 -0.96
N ASP A 133 6.95 4.55 -1.01
CA ASP A 133 5.64 5.21 -0.89
C ASP A 133 5.21 5.63 0.52
N GLN A 134 3.95 6.03 0.67
CA GLN A 134 3.29 6.29 1.96
C GLN A 134 3.07 5.01 2.79
N VAL A 135 4.07 4.12 2.82
CA VAL A 135 4.04 2.81 3.50
C VAL A 135 3.91 2.93 5.02
N TRP A 136 4.25 4.09 5.59
CA TRP A 136 4.16 4.39 7.02
C TRP A 136 3.11 5.46 7.34
N HIS A 137 2.14 5.68 6.46
CA HIS A 137 1.09 6.66 6.73
C HIS A 137 0.28 6.30 8.00
N PRO A 138 0.22 7.16 9.03
CA PRO A 138 -0.51 6.87 10.26
C PRO A 138 -2.04 6.69 10.08
N GLY A 139 -2.62 7.23 9.01
CA GLY A 139 -4.03 6.98 8.66
C GLY A 139 -4.26 5.68 7.86
N GLY A 140 -3.18 4.96 7.53
CA GLY A 140 -3.21 3.72 6.77
C GLY A 140 -2.92 2.50 7.66
N HIS A 141 -2.24 1.51 7.08
CA HIS A 141 -1.87 0.27 7.77
C HIS A 141 -0.59 0.44 8.59
N TYR A 142 -0.47 1.53 9.36
CA TYR A 142 0.76 1.78 10.10
C TYR A 142 1.06 0.65 11.07
N GLU A 143 0.06 0.03 11.70
CA GLU A 143 0.25 -1.09 12.65
C GLU A 143 0.71 -2.42 12.00
N ASP A 144 0.93 -2.43 10.69
CA ASP A 144 1.42 -3.60 9.99
C ASP A 144 2.95 -3.70 10.06
N ALA A 145 3.43 -4.57 10.94
CA ALA A 145 4.84 -4.86 11.13
C ALA A 145 5.55 -5.36 9.85
N SER A 146 4.82 -5.80 8.83
CA SER A 146 5.37 -6.16 7.51
C SER A 146 6.09 -4.97 6.88
N TYR A 147 5.47 -3.77 6.90
CA TYR A 147 6.06 -2.56 6.32
C TYR A 147 7.20 -1.97 7.17
N PHE A 148 7.50 -2.54 8.33
CA PHE A 148 8.71 -2.26 9.13
C PHE A 148 9.72 -3.41 9.03
N LEU A 149 9.49 -4.36 8.12
CA LEU A 149 10.36 -5.50 7.83
C LEU A 149 10.65 -6.38 9.05
N LYS A 150 9.72 -6.41 10.02
CA LYS A 150 9.89 -7.14 11.29
C LYS A 150 9.95 -8.65 11.13
N PHE A 151 9.54 -9.18 9.97
CA PHE A 151 9.68 -10.59 9.61
C PHE A 151 11.13 -10.99 9.27
N ALA A 152 12.00 -10.02 9.01
CA ALA A 152 13.41 -10.24 8.67
C ALA A 152 14.34 -9.91 9.85
N PRO A 153 15.55 -10.49 9.92
CA PRO A 153 16.61 -10.06 10.85
C PRO A 153 16.95 -8.57 10.70
N GLN A 154 17.25 -7.89 11.81
CA GLN A 154 17.47 -6.44 11.85
C GLN A 154 18.50 -5.94 10.82
N GLN A 155 19.63 -6.64 10.69
CA GLN A 155 20.70 -6.30 9.76
C GLN A 155 20.31 -6.39 8.27
N GLN A 156 19.18 -7.02 7.96
CA GLN A 156 18.64 -7.15 6.62
C GLN A 156 17.58 -6.09 6.30
N ARG A 157 17.19 -5.24 7.25
CA ARG A 157 16.10 -4.28 7.08
C ARG A 157 16.62 -2.94 6.56
N VAL A 158 16.07 -2.49 5.44
CA VAL A 158 16.37 -1.19 4.85
C VAL A 158 15.06 -0.46 4.58
N ALA A 159 14.88 0.72 5.16
CA ALA A 159 13.80 1.62 4.80
C ALA A 159 14.38 2.72 3.91
N TYR A 160 13.96 2.74 2.65
CA TYR A 160 14.38 3.73 1.69
C TYR A 160 13.26 4.73 1.47
N ALA A 161 13.44 5.93 1.99
CA ALA A 161 12.55 7.08 1.83
C ALA A 161 11.03 6.78 1.95
N PRO A 162 10.53 5.98 2.91
CA PRO A 162 9.11 5.97 3.23
C PRO A 162 8.59 7.39 3.50
N SER A 163 7.35 7.62 3.10
CA SER A 163 6.63 8.85 3.37
C SER A 163 5.64 8.64 4.52
N LEU A 164 5.57 9.59 5.44
CA LEU A 164 4.48 9.65 6.43
C LEU A 164 3.22 10.27 5.85
N GLY A 165 3.35 11.12 4.82
CA GLY A 165 2.22 11.83 4.21
C GLY A 165 1.56 12.86 5.12
N LEU A 166 2.19 13.16 6.26
CA LEU A 166 1.74 14.08 7.30
C LEU A 166 2.95 14.90 7.77
N SER A 167 2.69 16.09 8.31
CA SER A 167 3.73 16.93 8.93
C SER A 167 4.11 16.45 10.33
N GLU A 168 3.23 15.73 11.02
CA GLU A 168 3.41 15.28 12.40
C GLU A 168 2.82 13.88 12.60
N ILE A 169 3.43 13.04 13.44
CA ILE A 169 2.88 11.73 13.79
C ILE A 169 1.82 11.90 14.89
N PRO A 170 0.57 11.45 14.67
CA PRO A 170 -0.47 11.51 15.70
C PRO A 170 -0.11 10.75 16.98
N THR A 171 -0.55 11.24 18.13
CA THR A 171 -0.21 10.66 19.45
C THR A 171 -0.52 9.16 19.57
N HIS A 172 -1.61 8.69 18.95
CA HIS A 172 -2.00 7.28 19.00
C HIS A 172 -1.03 6.35 18.26
N ALA A 173 -0.36 6.83 17.21
CA ALA A 173 0.56 6.05 16.39
C ALA A 173 2.03 6.22 16.82
N ARG A 174 2.35 7.33 17.49
CA ARG A 174 3.72 7.78 17.79
C ARG A 174 4.57 6.71 18.48
N ASP A 175 4.10 6.18 19.61
CA ASP A 175 4.90 5.25 20.42
C ASP A 175 5.14 3.93 19.67
N TRP A 176 4.08 3.40 19.04
CA TRP A 176 4.16 2.16 18.28
C TRP A 176 5.10 2.31 17.07
N MET A 177 4.94 3.39 16.28
CA MET A 177 5.79 3.62 15.11
C MET A 177 7.25 3.82 15.51
N LYS A 178 7.51 4.59 16.57
CA LYS A 178 8.85 4.80 17.09
C LYS A 178 9.53 3.47 17.45
N GLU A 179 8.83 2.59 18.17
CA GLU A 179 9.34 1.25 18.48
C GLU A 179 9.65 0.43 17.22
N GLN A 180 8.81 0.52 16.20
CA GLN A 180 9.05 -0.23 14.96
C GLN A 180 10.22 0.33 14.14
N ILE A 181 10.38 1.66 14.11
CA ILE A 181 11.38 2.34 13.27
C ILE A 181 12.79 2.24 13.88
N LEU A 182 12.93 2.32 15.20
CA LEU A 182 14.23 2.18 15.89
C LEU A 182 14.93 0.84 15.58
N ASP A 183 14.15 -0.15 15.17
CA ASP A 183 14.57 -1.49 14.80
C ASP A 183 15.03 -1.62 13.33
N ILE A 184 15.13 -0.51 12.59
CA ILE A 184 15.58 -0.46 11.20
C ILE A 184 16.94 0.25 11.14
N PRO A 185 18.06 -0.48 10.95
CA PRO A 185 19.40 0.10 11.03
C PRO A 185 19.75 1.01 9.84
N TYR A 186 19.13 0.80 8.68
CA TYR A 186 19.37 1.58 7.48
C TYR A 186 18.08 2.31 7.09
N LEU A 187 18.00 3.59 7.45
CA LEU A 187 16.79 4.40 7.33
C LEU A 187 17.09 5.70 6.59
N SER A 188 16.25 6.02 5.62
CA SER A 188 16.08 7.38 5.10
C SER A 188 14.59 7.73 5.09
N ILE A 189 14.22 9.00 5.16
CA ILE A 189 12.83 9.47 5.07
C ILE A 189 12.71 10.44 3.89
N ARG A 190 11.56 10.45 3.21
CA ARG A 190 11.36 11.29 2.02
C ARG A 190 11.20 12.76 2.36
N GLU A 191 10.33 13.06 3.32
CA GLU A 191 10.03 14.41 3.76
C GLU A 191 10.93 14.81 4.94
N LYS A 192 11.32 16.09 4.99
CA LYS A 192 12.12 16.61 6.10
C LYS A 192 11.33 16.59 7.41
N GLU A 193 10.07 17.00 7.34
CA GLU A 193 9.15 17.04 8.47
C GLU A 193 8.99 15.64 9.09
N GLY A 194 8.89 14.61 8.25
CA GLY A 194 8.82 13.24 8.73
C GLY A 194 10.13 12.74 9.35
N ALA A 195 11.29 13.22 8.87
CA ALA A 195 12.57 12.92 9.47
C ALA A 195 12.75 13.57 10.85
N ASP A 196 12.18 14.76 11.06
CA ASP A 196 12.25 15.47 12.34
C ASP A 196 11.36 14.82 13.43
N GLU A 197 10.37 14.00 13.03
CA GLU A 197 9.42 13.33 13.94
C GLU A 197 9.87 11.95 14.46
N ILE A 198 10.88 11.34 13.82
CA ILE A 198 11.33 9.94 14.03
C ILE A 198 12.64 9.93 14.82
#